data_AF-A0A2V8NX21-F1
#
_entry.id   AF-A0A2V8NX21-F1
#
_cell.length_a   1.000
_cell.length_b   1.000
_cell.length_c   1.000
_cell.angle_alpha   90.00
_cell.angle_beta   90.00
_cell.angle_gamma   90.00
#
_symmetry.space_group_name_H-M   'P 1'
#
loop_
_entity.id
_entity.type
_entity.pdbx_description
1 polymer ?
#
loop_
_entity_poly.entity_id
_entity_poly.type
_entity_poly.pdbx_seq_one_letter_code
_entity_poly.pdbx_strand_id
1 'polypeptide(L)' 'MTFNVTPSNVIIPEKLFFKIGEVCDLLGVQAHVLRYWETEFPMFAPQKNRAGQRTYRRR' A
#
# COMPACT_ATOMS: atom_id res chain seq x y z
N MET A 1 -10.58 -21.45 1.31
CA MET A 1 -10.35 -20.21 0.53
C MET A 1 -8.90 -19.82 0.72
N THR A 2 -8.01 -20.25 -0.18
CA THR A 2 -6.56 -19.99 -0.11
C THR A 2 -6.22 -18.78 -0.97
N PHE A 3 -5.63 -17.74 -0.36
CA PHE A 3 -5.16 -16.56 -1.05
C PHE A 3 -3.78 -16.87 -1.66
N ASN A 4 -3.75 -17.32 -2.91
CA ASN A 4 -2.51 -17.53 -3.66
C ASN A 4 -1.94 -16.18 -4.10
N VAL A 5 -0.94 -15.66 -3.38
CA VAL A 5 -0.10 -14.55 -3.84
C VAL A 5 1.20 -15.11 -4.42
N THR A 6 1.25 -15.29 -5.73
CA THR A 6 2.50 -15.48 -6.48
C THR A 6 3.09 -14.10 -6.81
N PRO A 7 4.31 -13.75 -6.38
CA PRO A 7 4.93 -12.48 -6.77
C PRO A 7 5.51 -12.63 -8.19
N SER A 8 4.66 -12.59 -9.20
CA SER A 8 5.08 -12.51 -10.60
C SER A 8 5.54 -11.08 -10.90
N ASN A 9 6.86 -10.87 -10.86
CA ASN A 9 7.58 -9.73 -11.46
C ASN A 9 6.89 -8.36 -11.30
N VAL A 10 6.85 -7.85 -10.07
CA VAL A 10 6.28 -6.53 -9.80
C VAL A 10 7.25 -5.45 -10.26
N ILE A 11 7.00 -4.87 -11.44
CA ILE A 11 7.73 -3.69 -11.94
C ILE A 11 7.23 -2.49 -11.12
N ILE A 12 7.93 -2.19 -10.02
CA ILE A 12 7.61 -1.02 -9.18
C ILE A 12 8.12 0.23 -9.92
N PRO A 13 7.24 1.11 -10.43
CA PRO A 13 7.67 2.31 -11.13
C PRO A 13 8.51 3.21 -10.20
N GLU A 14 9.45 3.98 -10.76
CA GLU A 14 10.20 5.02 -10.04
C GLU A 14 9.28 6.22 -9.74
N LYS A 15 8.28 5.99 -8.90
CA LYS A 15 7.32 6.99 -8.45
C LYS A 15 7.57 7.26 -6.97
N LEU A 16 7.66 8.54 -6.61
CA LEU A 16 7.87 8.96 -5.23
C LEU A 16 6.64 8.76 -4.34
N PHE A 17 5.46 8.66 -4.95
CA PHE A 17 4.16 8.66 -4.28
C PHE A 17 3.23 7.62 -4.90
N PHE A 18 2.81 6.65 -4.09
CA PHE A 18 1.86 5.61 -4.46
C PHE A 18 0.53 5.85 -3.75
N LYS A 19 -0.57 5.65 -4.48
CA LYS A 19 -1.92 5.61 -3.89
C LYS A 19 -2.16 4.26 -3.24
N ILE A 20 -3.09 4.20 -2.27
CA ILE A 20 -3.45 2.94 -1.59
C ILE A 20 -3.84 1.84 -2.58
N GLY A 21 -4.55 2.18 -3.67
CA GLY A 21 -4.92 1.24 -4.72
C GLY A 21 -3.69 0.66 -5.44
N GLU A 22 -2.76 1.52 -5.85
CA GLU A 22 -1.50 1.07 -6.47
C GLU A 22 -0.72 0.15 -5.53
N VAL A 23 -0.66 0.45 -4.23
CA VAL A 23 0.01 -0.43 -3.25
C VAL A 23 -0.72 -1.77 -3.08
N CYS A 24 -2.06 -1.76 -3.12
CA CYS A 24 -2.86 -2.99 -3.09
C CYS A 24 -2.57 -3.87 -4.31
N ASP A 25 -2.50 -3.28 -5.51
CA ASP A 25 -2.17 -4.00 -6.74
C ASP A 25 -0.73 -4.55 -6.72
N LEU A 26 0.23 -3.77 -6.21
CA LEU A 26 1.64 -4.18 -6.09
C LEU A 26 1.83 -5.35 -5.10
N LEU A 27 1.09 -5.34 -3.99
CA LEU A 27 1.19 -6.36 -2.94
C LEU A 27 0.22 -7.54 -3.16
N GLY A 28 -0.75 -7.40 -4.06
CA GLY A 28 -1.82 -8.39 -4.25
C GLY A 28 -2.75 -8.52 -3.03
N VAL A 29 -2.87 -7.48 -2.21
CA VAL A 29 -3.68 -7.48 -0.98
C VAL A 29 -4.82 -6.49 -1.09
N GLN A 30 -5.93 -6.75 -0.39
CA GLN A 30 -7.08 -5.86 -0.42
C GLN A 30 -6.86 -4.60 0.45
N ALA A 31 -7.52 -3.50 0.09
CA ALA A 31 -7.43 -2.22 0.81
C ALA A 31 -7.79 -2.30 2.29
N HIS A 32 -8.64 -3.24 2.69
CA HIS A 32 -8.98 -3.45 4.10
C HIS A 32 -7.80 -4.02 4.92
N VAL A 33 -6.92 -4.82 4.30
CA VAL A 33 -5.71 -5.36 4.95
C VAL A 33 -4.75 -4.22 5.29
N LEU A 34 -4.53 -3.31 4.35
CA LEU A 34 -3.73 -2.11 4.60
C LEU A 34 -4.33 -1.25 5.72
N ARG A 35 -5.66 -1.06 5.76
CA ARG A 35 -6.31 -0.31 6.86
C ARG A 35 -6.13 -1.00 8.22
N TYR A 36 -6.17 -2.32 8.25
CA TYR A 36 -5.91 -3.08 9.45
C TYR A 36 -4.46 -2.89 9.91
N TRP A 37 -3.50 -2.99 8.99
CA TRP A 37 -2.09 -2.70 9.29
C TRP A 37 -1.84 -1.25 9.69
N GLU A 38 -2.55 -0.26 9.14
CA GLU A 38 -2.48 1.14 9.58
C GLU A 38 -2.93 1.30 11.04
N THR A 39 -3.88 0.47 11.48
CA THR A 39 -4.38 0.47 12.86
C THR A 39 -3.41 -0.20 13.82
N GLU A 40 -2.90 -1.38 13.44
CA GLU A 40 -1.99 -2.17 14.27
C GLU A 40 -0.58 -1.58 14.33
N PHE A 41 -0.12 -1.00 13.22
CA PHE A 41 1.22 -0.44 13.10
C PHE A 41 1.15 1.03 12.72
N PRO A 42 1.09 1.94 13.69
CA PRO A 42 1.07 3.39 13.42
C PRO A 42 2.32 3.88 12.66
N MET A 43 3.41 3.11 12.65
CA MET A 43 4.60 3.37 11.82
C MET A 43 4.34 3.20 10.31
N PHE A 44 3.40 2.33 9.94
CA PHE A 44 2.96 2.13 8.54
C PHE A 44 1.88 3.12 8.11
N ALA A 45 1.34 3.92 9.04
CA ALA A 45 0.33 4.90 8.72
C ALA A 45 0.91 5.96 7.75
N PRO A 46 0.42 6.04 6.49
CA PRO A 46 0.92 7.00 5.53
C PRO A 46 0.65 8.41 6.05
N GLN A 47 1.64 9.30 5.95
CA GLN A 47 1.42 10.69 6.28
C GLN A 47 0.29 11.25 5.41
N LYS A 48 -0.69 11.90 6.07
CA LYS A 48 -1.69 12.68 5.35
C LYS A 48 -0.99 13.81 4.64
N ASN A 49 -1.12 13.85 3.32
CA ASN A 49 -0.76 15.03 2.55
C ASN A 49 -1.67 16.20 2.97
N ARG A 50 -1.26 17.44 2.69
CA ARG A 50 -2.01 18.69 2.88
C ARG A 50 -3.42 18.65 2.29
N ALA A 51 -3.67 17.80 1.30
CA ALA A 51 -4.99 17.55 0.69
C ALA A 51 -5.83 16.46 1.40
N GLY A 52 -5.39 15.93 2.54
CA GLY A 52 -6.07 14.86 3.28
C GLY A 52 -5.92 13.44 2.70
N GLN A 53 -5.16 13.30 1.61
CA GLN A 53 -4.94 12.01 0.95
C GLN A 53 -3.77 11.24 1.60
N ARG A 54 -3.99 9.93 1.79
CA ARG A 54 -2.96 8.97 2.21
C ARG A 54 -2.03 8.69 1.03
N THR A 55 -0.76 9.04 1.17
CA THR A 55 0.23 8.83 0.12
C THR A 55 1.38 7.99 0.67
N TYR A 56 1.67 6.85 0.04
CA TYR A 56 2.78 5.99 0.43
C TYR A 56 4.03 6.39 -0.33
N ARG A 57 5.17 6.45 0.35
CA ARG A 57 6.46 6.76 -0.25
C ARG A 57 7.33 5.50 -0.20
N ARG A 58 8.00 5.20 -1.31
CA ARG A 58 9.10 4.22 -1.35
C ARG A 58 10.29 4.85 -0.62
N ARG A 59 10.63 4.32 0.56
CA ARG A 59 11.81 4.71 1.33
C ARG A 59 12.75 3.52 1.43
#